data_AF-A0A973RI27-F1
#
_entry.id   AF-A0A973RI27-F1
#
_cell.length_a   1.000
_cell.length_b   1.000
_cell.length_c   1.000
_cell.angle_alpha   90.00
_cell.angle_beta   90.00
_cell.angle_gamma   90.00
#
_symmetry.space_group_name_H-M   'P 1'
#
loop_
_entity.id
_entity.type
_entity.pdbx_description
1 polymer ?
#
loop_
_entity_poly.entity_id
_entity_poly.type
_entity_poly.pdbx_seq_one_letter_code
_entity_poly.pdbx_strand_id
1 'polypeptide(L)'
;RVRTTDAPLEIFHGSARDAARFFPRSLNVAATVAFAVGDFDLVEVSLVADPEAELTTHVIEAEGPTGRYRFEVANRPSPENPRTSGVVPHAVLRSLSVLVGRPVRIV
;
A
#
# COMPACT_ATOMS: atom_id res chain seq x y z
N ARG A 1 -4.59 -8.80 20.02
CA ARG A 1 -5.72 -8.08 19.36
C ARG A 1 -5.89 -6.77 20.11
N VAL A 2 -5.51 -5.63 19.49
CA VAL A 2 -5.91 -4.31 19.98
C VAL A 2 -7.42 -4.19 19.77
N ARG A 3 -8.17 -3.80 20.80
CA ARG A 3 -9.65 -3.75 20.76
C ARG A 3 -10.18 -2.34 20.54
N THR A 4 -9.45 -1.32 20.97
CA THR A 4 -9.71 0.12 20.76
C THR A 4 -8.39 0.89 20.94
N THR A 5 -8.24 2.02 20.25
CA THR A 5 -7.15 2.99 20.44
C THR A 5 -7.75 4.39 20.26
N ASP A 6 -7.35 5.35 21.11
CA ASP A 6 -7.86 6.74 21.07
C ASP A 6 -6.89 7.69 20.33
N ALA A 7 -5.76 7.15 19.87
CA ALA A 7 -4.74 7.85 19.11
C ALA A 7 -4.11 6.91 18.07
N PRO A 8 -3.42 7.44 17.05
CA PRO A 8 -2.63 6.64 16.12
C PRO A 8 -1.63 5.75 16.85
N LEU A 9 -1.62 4.46 16.50
CA LEU A 9 -0.75 3.45 17.09
C LEU A 9 0.03 2.74 15.98
N GLU A 10 1.36 2.79 16.03
CA GLU A 10 2.20 1.94 15.18
C GLU A 10 2.05 0.48 15.63
N ILE A 11 1.47 -0.34 14.77
CA ILE A 11 1.20 -1.76 15.04
C ILE A 11 2.28 -2.68 14.46
N PHE A 12 3.11 -2.15 13.55
CA PHE A 12 4.25 -2.84 13.00
C PHE A 12 5.27 -1.84 12.46
N HIS A 13 6.54 -2.19 12.65
CA HIS A 13 7.68 -1.52 12.08
C HIS A 13 8.74 -2.57 11.70
N GLY A 14 9.24 -2.54 10.48
CA GLY A 14 10.24 -3.50 10.01
C GLY A 14 10.43 -3.49 8.50
N SER A 15 11.11 -4.50 7.96
CA SER A 15 11.34 -4.60 6.51
C SER A 15 10.09 -5.02 5.74
N ALA A 16 10.08 -4.75 4.44
CA ALA A 16 9.05 -5.25 3.54
C ALA A 16 8.99 -6.78 3.50
N ARG A 17 10.12 -7.47 3.74
CA ARG A 17 10.18 -8.92 3.91
C ARG A 17 9.31 -9.39 5.07
N ASP A 18 9.50 -8.77 6.24
CA ASP A 18 8.76 -9.12 7.44
C ASP A 18 7.30 -8.69 7.35
N ALA A 19 7.04 -7.52 6.80
CA ALA A 19 5.69 -7.02 6.52
C ALA A 19 4.88 -8.01 5.67
N ALA A 20 5.45 -8.51 4.56
CA ALA A 20 4.80 -9.47 3.68
C ALA A 20 4.55 -10.82 4.38
N ARG A 21 5.45 -11.24 5.27
CA ARG A 21 5.31 -12.48 6.05
C ARG A 21 4.23 -12.38 7.13
N PHE A 22 4.19 -11.27 7.87
CA PHE A 22 3.24 -11.09 8.98
C PHE A 22 1.85 -10.65 8.53
N PHE A 23 1.77 -9.90 7.43
CA PHE A 23 0.52 -9.31 6.94
C PHE A 23 0.25 -9.63 5.45
N PRO A 24 0.21 -10.92 5.05
CA PRO A 24 0.12 -11.33 3.65
C PRO A 24 -1.15 -10.87 2.93
N ARG A 25 -2.17 -10.42 3.67
CA ARG A 25 -3.46 -9.96 3.13
C ARG A 25 -3.60 -8.44 3.02
N SER A 26 -2.73 -7.65 3.63
CA SER A 26 -2.92 -6.19 3.73
C SER A 26 -1.69 -5.35 3.41
N LEU A 27 -0.48 -5.91 3.41
CA LEU A 27 0.76 -5.17 3.09
C LEU A 27 1.35 -5.57 1.72
N ASN A 28 0.48 -5.84 0.74
CA ASN A 28 0.92 -6.12 -0.63
C ASN A 28 1.62 -4.92 -1.29
N VAL A 29 1.26 -3.69 -0.94
CA VAL A 29 1.93 -2.47 -1.44
C VAL A 29 3.40 -2.44 -1.02
N ALA A 30 3.73 -2.80 0.22
CA ALA A 30 5.12 -2.89 0.68
C ALA A 30 5.93 -3.89 -0.17
N ALA A 31 5.36 -5.07 -0.45
CA ALA A 31 5.98 -6.04 -1.33
C ALA A 31 6.13 -5.52 -2.77
N THR A 32 5.13 -4.82 -3.31
CA THR A 32 5.22 -4.21 -4.65
C THR A 32 6.32 -3.15 -4.73
N VAL A 33 6.48 -2.30 -3.71
CA VAL A 33 7.57 -1.32 -3.64
C VAL A 33 8.92 -2.03 -3.57
N ALA A 34 9.05 -3.06 -2.73
CA ALA A 34 10.26 -3.88 -2.64
C ALA A 34 10.61 -4.55 -3.98
N PHE A 35 9.63 -5.05 -4.73
CA PHE A 35 9.86 -5.56 -6.08
C PHE A 35 10.37 -4.49 -7.05
N ALA A 36 9.84 -3.26 -6.97
CA ALA A 36 10.30 -2.15 -7.81
C ALA A 36 11.72 -1.69 -7.44
N VAL A 37 12.08 -1.76 -6.17
CA VAL A 37 13.43 -1.45 -5.65
C VAL A 37 14.43 -2.58 -5.95
N GLY A 38 13.97 -3.83 -5.96
CA GLY A 38 14.80 -5.02 -6.15
C GLY A 38 15.42 -5.57 -4.85
N ASP A 39 15.11 -4.97 -3.71
CA ASP A 39 15.59 -5.39 -2.39
C ASP A 39 14.47 -5.22 -1.34
N PHE A 40 14.10 -6.32 -0.67
CA PHE A 40 13.04 -6.36 0.33
C PHE A 40 13.49 -5.90 1.71
N ASP A 41 14.80 -5.91 1.98
CA ASP A 41 15.35 -5.52 3.27
C ASP A 41 15.72 -4.03 3.28
N LEU A 42 15.86 -3.41 2.09
CA LEU A 42 16.04 -1.96 1.93
C LEU A 42 14.73 -1.16 2.14
N VAL A 43 13.57 -1.76 1.90
CA VAL A 43 12.27 -1.08 2.07
C VAL A 43 11.80 -1.23 3.51
N GLU A 44 11.79 -0.11 4.23
CA GLU A 44 11.24 0.00 5.58
C GLU A 44 9.74 0.27 5.54
N VAL A 45 9.00 -0.35 6.46
CA VAL A 45 7.54 -0.32 6.50
C VAL A 45 7.09 -0.01 7.92
N SER A 46 6.34 1.08 8.05
CA SER A 46 5.54 1.39 9.23
C SER A 46 4.06 1.17 8.91
N LEU A 47 3.37 0.43 9.78
CA LEU A 47 1.93 0.25 9.71
C LEU A 47 1.29 0.88 10.95
N VAL A 48 0.48 1.91 10.72
CA VAL A 48 -0.21 2.67 11.77
C VAL A 48 -1.70 2.36 11.71
N ALA A 49 -2.27 2.05 12.89
CA ALA A 49 -3.70 1.98 13.10
C ALA A 49 -4.16 3.30 13.73
N ASP A 50 -4.92 4.08 12.96
CA ASP A 50 -5.44 5.38 13.38
C ASP A 50 -6.97 5.30 13.50
N PRO A 51 -7.56 5.62 14.67
CA PRO A 51 -9.00 5.54 14.88
C PRO A 51 -9.79 6.60 14.10
N GLU A 52 -9.13 7.68 13.65
CA GLU A 52 -9.74 8.75 12.87
C GLU A 52 -9.54 8.55 11.35
N ALA A 53 -8.82 7.50 10.93
CA ALA A 53 -8.58 7.24 9.51
C ALA A 53 -9.85 6.78 8.77
N GLU A 54 -10.36 7.65 7.89
CA GLU A 54 -11.47 7.34 7.00
C GLU A 54 -11.04 6.63 5.70
N LEU A 55 -9.77 6.77 5.33
CA LEU A 55 -9.20 6.27 4.07
C LEU A 55 -7.99 5.38 4.35
N THR A 56 -7.74 4.42 3.47
CA THR A 56 -6.46 3.70 3.48
C THR A 56 -5.41 4.56 2.81
N THR A 57 -4.54 5.16 3.61
CA THR A 57 -3.46 6.03 3.14
C THR A 57 -2.15 5.27 3.06
N HIS A 58 -1.47 5.44 1.92
CA HIS A 58 -0.12 4.91 1.69
C HIS A 58 0.80 6.10 1.46
N VAL A 59 1.85 6.18 2.26
CA VAL A 59 2.91 7.17 2.12
C VAL A 59 4.17 6.41 1.71
N ILE A 60 4.71 6.76 0.56
CA ILE A 60 5.94 6.16 0.03
C ILE A 60 6.97 7.27 -0.09
N GLU A 61 8.07 7.13 0.64
CA GLU A 61 9.17 8.07 0.65
C GLU A 61 10.44 7.39 0.15
N ALA A 62 11.20 8.11 -0.67
CA ALA A 62 12.46 7.63 -1.20
C ALA A 62 13.47 8.79 -1.24
N GLU A 63 14.73 8.48 -0.97
CA GLU A 63 15.83 9.43 -1.01
C GLU A 63 17.03 8.82 -1.73
N GLY A 64 17.74 9.64 -2.49
CA GLY A 64 19.00 9.27 -3.12
C GLY A 64 19.79 10.49 -3.59
N PRO A 65 20.91 10.28 -4.29
CA PRO A 65 21.79 11.37 -4.73
C PRO A 65 21.12 12.44 -5.60
N THR A 66 20.02 12.08 -6.26
CA THR A 66 19.27 12.96 -7.16
C THR A 66 18.12 13.71 -6.46
N GLY A 67 17.80 13.36 -5.21
CA GLY A 67 16.81 14.09 -4.41
C GLY A 67 15.96 13.22 -3.50
N ARG A 68 14.85 13.81 -3.05
CA ARG A 68 13.83 13.19 -2.19
C ARG A 68 12.49 13.18 -2.92
N TYR A 69 11.77 12.07 -2.80
CA TYR A 69 10.47 11.85 -3.41
C TYR A 69 9.48 11.42 -2.34
N ARG A 70 8.25 11.94 -2.42
CA ARG A 70 7.13 11.53 -1.57
C ARG A 70 5.88 11.34 -2.42
N PHE A 71 5.26 10.18 -2.29
CA PHE A 71 3.99 9.84 -2.92
C PHE A 71 2.97 9.54 -1.82
N GLU A 72 1.82 10.18 -1.88
CA GLU A 72 0.74 9.95 -0.94
C GLU A 72 -0.52 9.56 -1.71
N VAL A 73 -1.09 8.41 -1.33
CA VAL A 73 -2.27 7.85 -1.99
C VAL A 73 -3.29 7.46 -0.93
N ALA A 74 -4.40 8.19 -0.89
CA ALA A 74 -5.52 7.94 0.02
C ALA A 74 -6.69 7.32 -0.76
N ASN A 75 -7.01 6.07 -0.47
CA ASN A 75 -8.04 5.33 -1.19
C ASN A 75 -9.29 5.10 -0.35
N ARG A 76 -10.45 5.27 -0.97
CA ARG A 76 -11.71 4.77 -0.40
C ARG A 76 -11.72 3.24 -0.41
N PRO A 77 -12.29 2.59 0.63
CA PRO A 77 -12.50 1.16 0.62
C PRO A 77 -13.46 0.75 -0.51
N SER A 78 -13.35 -0.50 -0.97
CA SER A 78 -14.34 -1.08 -1.87
C SER A 78 -15.67 -1.25 -1.13
N PRO A 79 -16.81 -0.88 -1.76
CA PRO A 79 -18.14 -1.15 -1.19
C PRO A 79 -18.40 -2.65 -0.95
N GLU A 80 -17.84 -3.53 -1.79
CA GLU A 80 -18.05 -4.99 -1.71
C GLU A 80 -17.10 -5.68 -0.72
N ASN A 81 -15.90 -5.14 -0.55
CA ASN A 81 -14.90 -5.65 0.38
C ASN A 81 -14.15 -4.50 1.05
N PRO A 82 -14.58 -4.06 2.24
CA PRO A 82 -13.94 -2.95 2.94
C PRO A 82 -12.47 -3.17 3.32
N ARG A 83 -11.95 -4.40 3.22
CA ARG A 83 -10.54 -4.73 3.48
C ARG A 83 -9.61 -4.42 2.30
N THR A 84 -10.14 -4.00 1.15
CA THR A 84 -9.36 -3.59 -0.03
C THR A 84 -9.78 -2.21 -0.50
N SER A 85 -8.86 -1.48 -1.12
CA SER A 85 -9.16 -0.22 -1.79
C SER A 85 -10.01 -0.43 -3.05
N GLY A 86 -10.96 0.46 -3.31
CA GLY A 86 -11.84 0.41 -4.49
C GLY A 86 -11.10 0.59 -5.83
N VAL A 87 -9.88 1.15 -5.81
CA VAL A 87 -9.03 1.27 -7.00
C VAL A 87 -8.46 -0.08 -7.48
N VAL A 88 -8.42 -1.12 -6.63
CA VAL A 88 -7.74 -2.38 -6.94
C VAL A 88 -8.33 -3.10 -8.16
N PRO A 89 -9.67 -3.33 -8.27
CA PRO A 89 -10.26 -3.95 -9.47
C PRO A 89 -9.94 -3.17 -10.74
N HIS A 90 -9.96 -1.84 -10.65
CA HIS A 90 -9.60 -0.95 -11.74
C HIS A 90 -8.13 -1.17 -12.15
N ALA A 91 -7.18 -1.15 -11.21
CA ALA A 91 -5.77 -1.42 -11.49
C ALA A 91 -5.53 -2.78 -12.19
N VAL A 92 -6.30 -3.81 -11.83
CA VAL A 92 -6.29 -5.12 -12.50
C VAL A 92 -6.80 -5.01 -13.94
N LEU A 93 -7.97 -4.40 -14.16
CA LEU A 93 -8.53 -4.20 -15.51
C LEU A 93 -7.58 -3.40 -16.40
N ARG A 94 -6.96 -2.34 -15.89
CA ARG A 94 -5.94 -1.57 -16.60
C ARG A 94 -4.79 -2.48 -17.01
N SER A 95 -4.25 -3.27 -16.09
CA SER A 95 -3.13 -4.18 -16.35
C SER A 95 -3.45 -5.19 -17.45
N LEU A 96 -4.64 -5.79 -17.41
CA LEU A 96 -5.13 -6.69 -18.46
C LEU A 96 -5.30 -5.96 -19.80
N SER A 97 -5.86 -4.75 -19.78
CA SER A 97 -6.09 -3.93 -20.98
C SER A 97 -4.79 -3.63 -21.73
N VAL A 98 -3.70 -3.41 -20.98
CA VAL A 98 -2.35 -3.21 -21.53
C VAL A 98 -1.83 -4.51 -22.13
N LEU A 99 -1.98 -5.64 -21.44
CA LEU A 99 -1.52 -6.94 -21.92
C LEU A 99 -2.20 -7.39 -23.22
N VAL A 100 -3.47 -7.07 -23.40
CA VAL A 100 -4.24 -7.45 -24.61
C VAL A 100 -4.23 -6.38 -25.71
N GLY A 101 -3.45 -5.30 -25.55
CA GLY A 101 -3.31 -4.24 -26.56
C GLY A 101 -4.57 -3.37 -26.76
N ARG A 102 -5.44 -3.28 -25.74
CA ARG A 102 -6.67 -2.46 -25.77
C ARG A 102 -6.71 -1.53 -24.56
N PRO A 103 -5.89 -0.48 -24.50
CA PRO A 103 -5.77 0.35 -23.31
C PRO A 103 -7.12 0.98 -22.95
N VAL A 104 -7.62 0.69 -21.76
CA VAL A 104 -8.82 1.31 -21.20
C VAL A 104 -8.39 2.45 -20.29
N ARG A 105 -9.04 3.61 -20.44
CA ARG A 105 -8.85 4.73 -19.52
C ARG A 105 -9.72 4.49 -18.30
N ILE A 106 -9.09 4.38 -17.14
CA ILE A 106 -9.78 4.28 -15.86
C ILE A 106 -9.95 5.69 -15.34
N VAL A 107 -11.20 6.05 -15.05
CA VAL A 107 -11.61 7.37 -14.54
C VAL A 107 -12.01 7.20 -13.09
#